data_AF-A0A351J384-F1
#
_entry.id   AF-A0A351J384-F1
#
_cell.length_a   1.000
_cell.length_b   1.000
_cell.length_c   1.000
_cell.angle_alpha   90.00
_cell.angle_beta   90.00
_cell.angle_gamma   90.00
#
_symmetry.space_group_name_H-M   'P 1'
#
loop_
_entity.id
_entity.type
_entity.pdbx_description
1 polymer ?
#
loop_
_entity_poly.entity_id
_entity_poly.type
_entity_poly.pdbx_seq_one_letter_code
_entity_poly.pdbx_strand_id
1 'polypeptide(L)'
;MEGIVMTKRVVFIVCLLSLVIASVYGAAAAPSAFKKAQADIIGKMGEIPKPSRAYRIGALEITLANPFWVTMKDGYVAAAKDFGFKVDVLAAPSESDTAGQLNFLETMVDKKYDAL
;
A
#
# COMPACT_ATOMS: atom_id res chain seq x y z
N MET A 1 -14.75 -44.89 -42.45
CA MET A 1 -13.77 -44.84 -41.34
C MET A 1 -13.38 -43.40 -40.94
N GLU A 2 -13.63 -42.37 -41.75
CA GLU A 2 -13.21 -40.99 -41.45
C GLU A 2 -14.07 -40.25 -40.41
N GLY A 3 -15.38 -40.49 -40.33
CA GLY A 3 -16.27 -39.79 -39.38
C GLY A 3 -16.00 -40.09 -37.89
N ILE A 4 -15.53 -41.30 -37.59
CA ILE A 4 -15.16 -41.72 -36.23
C ILE A 4 -13.85 -41.07 -35.79
N VAL A 5 -12.91 -40.85 -36.73
CA VAL A 5 -11.63 -40.19 -36.46
C VAL A 5 -11.84 -38.69 -36.18
N MET A 6 -12.75 -38.04 -36.90
CA MET A 6 -13.09 -36.64 -36.70
C MET A 6 -13.75 -36.40 -35.34
N THR A 7 -14.68 -37.27 -34.93
CA THR A 7 -15.36 -37.18 -33.63
C THR A 7 -14.37 -37.33 -32.46
N LYS A 8 -13.40 -38.25 -32.57
CA LYS A 8 -12.35 -38.41 -31.55
C LYS A 8 -11.42 -37.21 -31.46
N ARG A 9 -11.09 -36.56 -32.58
CA ARG A 9 -10.26 -35.34 -32.61
C ARG A 9 -10.98 -34.13 -31.99
N VAL A 10 -12.27 -33.96 -32.25
CA VAL A 10 -13.08 -32.88 -31.67
C VAL A 10 -13.23 -33.08 -30.15
N VAL A 11 -13.51 -34.30 -29.68
CA VAL A 11 -13.58 -34.60 -28.24
C VAL A 11 -12.25 -34.37 -27.54
N PHE A 12 -11.12 -34.72 -28.17
CA PHE A 12 -9.78 -34.50 -27.60
C PHE A 12 -9.43 -33.01 -27.47
N ILE A 13 -9.83 -32.20 -28.46
CA ILE A 13 -9.61 -30.74 -28.44
C ILE A 13 -10.49 -30.06 -27.38
N VAL A 14 -11.75 -30.48 -27.22
CA VAL A 14 -12.64 -29.96 -26.18
C VAL A 14 -12.14 -30.31 -24.77
N CYS A 15 -11.62 -31.52 -24.54
CA CYS A 15 -11.01 -31.90 -23.27
C CYS A 15 -9.70 -31.14 -22.97
N LEU A 16 -8.90 -30.83 -23.99
CA LEU A 16 -7.70 -30.00 -23.80
C LEU A 16 -8.07 -28.55 -23.48
N LEU A 17 -9.11 -28.00 -24.11
CA LEU A 17 -9.60 -26.66 -23.82
C LEU A 17 -10.20 -26.54 -22.42
N SER A 18 -10.91 -27.57 -21.92
CA SER A 18 -11.44 -27.55 -20.55
C SER A 18 -10.36 -27.65 -19.48
N LEU A 19 -9.25 -28.36 -19.75
CA LEU A 19 -8.08 -28.43 -18.86
C LEU A 19 -7.31 -27.11 -18.76
N VAL A 20 -7.28 -26.30 -19.82
CA VAL A 20 -6.65 -24.96 -19.82
C VAL A 20 -7.48 -23.93 -19.06
N ILE A 21 -8.81 -24.05 -19.05
CA ILE A 21 -9.67 -23.15 -18.26
C ILE A 21 -9.48 -23.42 -16.76
N ALA A 22 -9.26 -24.68 -16.36
CA ALA A 22 -9.02 -25.05 -14.97
C ALA A 22 -7.66 -24.54 -14.42
N SER A 23 -6.64 -24.35 -15.27
CA SER A 23 -5.34 -23.82 -14.83
C SER A 23 -5.29 -22.30 -14.69
N VAL A 24 -6.27 -21.58 -15.28
CA VAL A 24 -6.40 -20.12 -15.13
C VAL A 24 -7.12 -19.74 -13.82
N TYR A 25 -8.01 -20.61 -13.32
CA TYR A 25 -8.60 -20.48 -11.98
C TYR A 25 -7.71 -21.13 -10.93
N GLY A 26 -6.47 -20.64 -10.79
CA GLY A 26 -5.61 -20.99 -9.67
C GLY A 26 -6.36 -20.80 -8.35
N ALA A 27 -6.40 -21.85 -7.54
CA ALA A 27 -7.05 -21.84 -6.23
C ALA A 27 -6.57 -20.61 -5.44
N ALA A 28 -7.48 -19.67 -5.18
CA ALA A 28 -7.20 -18.55 -4.30
C ALA A 28 -6.85 -19.12 -2.93
N ALA A 29 -5.57 -19.06 -2.55
CA ALA A 29 -5.10 -19.52 -1.25
C ALA A 29 -5.89 -18.78 -0.16
N ALA A 30 -6.44 -19.54 0.80
CA ALA A 30 -7.18 -18.97 1.92
C ALA A 30 -6.33 -17.90 2.64
N PRO A 31 -6.94 -16.80 3.13
CA PRO A 31 -6.21 -15.75 3.84
C PRO A 31 -5.41 -16.34 5.01
N SER A 32 -4.16 -15.90 5.17
CA SER A 32 -3.36 -16.29 6.32
C SER A 32 -4.02 -15.84 7.63
N ALA A 33 -3.70 -16.50 8.74
CA ALA A 33 -4.16 -16.09 10.07
C ALA A 33 -3.86 -14.61 10.35
N PHE A 34 -2.71 -14.11 9.85
CA PHE A 34 -2.33 -12.70 9.92
C PHE A 34 -3.32 -11.79 9.17
N LYS A 35 -3.67 -12.11 7.91
CA LYS A 35 -4.63 -11.31 7.13
C LYS A 35 -6.01 -11.28 7.78
N LYS A 36 -6.44 -12.39 8.39
CA LYS A 36 -7.71 -12.46 9.12
C LYS A 36 -7.68 -11.58 10.37
N ALA A 37 -6.62 -11.66 11.18
CA ALA A 37 -6.45 -10.81 12.35
C ALA A 37 -6.37 -9.32 11.99
N GLN A 38 -5.65 -8.97 10.91
CA GLN A 38 -5.58 -7.61 10.40
C GLN A 38 -6.95 -7.08 9.99
N ALA A 39 -7.73 -7.86 9.23
CA ALA A 39 -9.08 -7.48 8.84
C ALA A 39 -10.03 -7.31 10.03
N ASP A 40 -9.97 -8.22 11.01
CA ASP A 40 -10.77 -8.13 12.25
C ASP A 40 -10.43 -6.87 13.06
N ILE A 41 -9.15 -6.51 13.14
CA ILE A 41 -8.70 -5.29 13.84
C ILE A 41 -9.18 -4.05 13.08
N ILE A 42 -8.96 -3.98 11.77
CA ILE A 42 -9.37 -2.83 10.94
C ILE A 42 -10.90 -2.67 10.98
N GLY A 43 -11.66 -3.76 10.90
CA GLY A 43 -13.12 -3.73 10.97
C GLY A 43 -13.66 -3.17 12.30
N LYS A 44 -12.88 -3.27 13.39
CA LYS A 44 -13.23 -2.70 14.70
C LYS A 44 -12.84 -1.23 14.86
N MET A 45 -11.99 -0.68 14.00
CA MET A 45 -11.48 0.69 14.09
C MET A 45 -12.46 1.76 13.58
N GLY A 46 -13.61 1.35 13.03
CA GLY A 46 -14.60 2.27 12.46
C GLY A 46 -14.16 2.84 11.11
N GLU A 47 -15.01 3.67 10.50
CA GLU A 47 -14.66 4.36 9.26
C GLU A 47 -13.71 5.52 9.52
N ILE A 48 -12.70 5.68 8.67
CA ILE A 48 -11.81 6.85 8.72
C ILE A 48 -12.61 8.06 8.22
N PRO A 49 -12.77 9.12 9.02
CA PRO A 49 -13.52 10.30 8.61
C PRO A 49 -12.89 10.94 7.38
N LYS A 50 -13.73 11.34 6.42
CA LYS A 50 -13.25 12.12 5.27
C LYS A 50 -12.76 13.49 5.78
N PRO A 51 -11.61 13.99 5.30
CA PRO A 51 -11.16 15.32 5.67
C PRO A 51 -12.22 16.37 5.31
N SER A 52 -12.53 17.26 6.25
CA SER A 52 -13.42 18.40 6.00
C SER A 52 -12.79 19.45 5.07
N ARG A 53 -11.47 19.43 4.94
CA ARG A 53 -10.65 20.25 4.04
C ARG A 53 -9.33 19.56 3.74
N ALA A 54 -8.57 20.09 2.77
CA ALA A 54 -7.20 19.63 2.50
C ALA A 54 -6.25 20.09 3.63
N TYR A 55 -5.98 19.20 4.59
CA TYR A 55 -5.01 19.44 5.65
C TYR A 55 -3.57 19.44 5.09
N ARG A 56 -2.72 20.30 5.64
CA ARG A 56 -1.27 20.32 5.39
C ARG A 56 -0.55 19.78 6.62
N ILE A 57 0.02 18.60 6.50
CA ILE A 57 0.71 17.90 7.58
C ILE A 57 2.22 17.95 7.31
N GLY A 58 3.01 18.34 8.31
CA GLY A 58 4.45 18.17 8.28
C GLY A 58 4.80 16.80 8.85
N ALA A 59 5.71 16.06 8.24
CA ALA A 59 6.28 14.86 8.83
C ALA A 59 7.79 15.06 8.93
N LEU A 60 8.31 15.09 10.16
CA LEU A 60 9.73 15.30 10.40
C LEU A 60 10.40 13.97 10.76
N GLU A 61 11.04 13.37 9.76
CA GLU A 61 11.81 12.15 9.94
C GLU A 61 13.17 12.40 10.61
N ILE A 62 13.69 11.38 11.28
CA ILE A 62 14.99 11.46 11.96
C ILE A 62 16.10 11.70 10.93
N THR A 63 16.13 10.89 9.88
CA THR A 63 17.03 11.03 8.73
C THR A 63 16.44 10.29 7.54
N LEU A 64 17.00 10.46 6.34
CA LEU A 64 16.74 9.57 5.19
C LEU A 64 18.00 8.82 4.75
N ALA A 65 19.02 8.76 5.62
CA ALA A 65 20.30 8.12 5.32
C ALA A 65 20.24 6.58 5.25
N ASN A 66 19.13 5.96 5.64
CA ASN A 66 18.96 4.51 5.58
C ASN A 66 17.55 4.10 5.09
N PRO A 67 17.38 2.85 4.60
CA PRO A 67 16.14 2.41 3.96
C PRO A 67 14.91 2.34 4.89
N PHE A 68 15.11 2.22 6.21
CA PHE A 68 14.00 2.15 7.15
C PHE A 68 13.20 3.45 7.13
N TRP A 69 13.88 4.59 7.28
CA TRP A 69 13.22 5.91 7.27
C TRP A 69 12.73 6.33 5.88
N VAL A 70 13.37 5.85 4.80
CA VAL A 70 12.84 6.01 3.44
C VAL A 70 11.49 5.29 3.30
N THR A 71 11.38 4.07 3.85
CA THR A 71 10.11 3.33 3.84
C THR A 71 9.02 4.04 4.63
N MET A 72 9.38 4.65 5.76
CA MET A 72 8.45 5.45 6.57
C MET A 72 7.94 6.68 5.80
N LYS A 73 8.85 7.42 5.14
CA LYS A 73 8.49 8.52 4.23
C LYS A 73 7.51 8.09 3.15
N ASP A 74 7.78 6.96 2.49
CA ASP A 74 6.90 6.44 1.43
C ASP A 74 5.52 6.09 1.99
N GLY A 75 5.46 5.59 3.23
CA GLY A 75 4.22 5.37 3.97
C GLY A 75 3.42 6.65 4.20
N TYR A 76 4.07 7.75 4.62
CA TYR A 76 3.40 9.04 4.77
C TYR A 76 2.82 9.56 3.44
N VAL A 77 3.58 9.44 2.35
CA VAL A 77 3.13 9.86 1.02
C VAL A 77 1.97 9.01 0.52
N ALA A 78 2.01 7.70 0.76
CA ALA A 78 0.90 6.80 0.43
C ALA A 78 -0.36 7.15 1.23
N ALA A 79 -0.24 7.35 2.55
CA ALA A 79 -1.35 7.75 3.40
C ALA A 79 -1.95 9.10 2.97
N ALA A 80 -1.13 10.08 2.61
CA ALA A 80 -1.59 11.38 2.11
C ALA A 80 -2.46 11.23 0.86
N LYS A 81 -2.05 10.35 -0.06
CA LYS A 81 -2.81 10.03 -1.26
C LYS A 81 -4.13 9.32 -0.94
N ASP A 82 -4.09 8.32 -0.04
CA ASP A 82 -5.25 7.49 0.27
C ASP A 82 -6.32 8.25 1.07
N PHE A 83 -5.89 9.17 1.96
CA PHE A 83 -6.79 9.93 2.84
C PHE A 83 -7.04 11.36 2.39
N GLY A 84 -6.39 11.86 1.34
CA GLY A 84 -6.70 13.16 0.73
C GLY A 84 -6.17 14.38 1.50
N PHE A 85 -5.04 14.25 2.19
CA PHE A 85 -4.30 15.37 2.78
C PHE A 85 -3.00 15.65 2.02
N LYS A 86 -2.35 16.77 2.31
CA LYS A 86 -1.00 17.10 1.81
C LYS A 86 0.02 16.82 2.90
N VAL A 87 1.13 16.19 2.55
CA VAL A 87 2.25 15.96 3.47
C VAL A 87 3.54 16.52 2.91
N ASP A 88 4.30 17.24 3.74
CA ASP A 88 5.68 17.60 3.45
C ASP A 88 6.59 16.81 4.41
N VAL A 89 7.42 15.93 3.85
CA VAL A 89 8.36 15.12 4.63
C VAL A 89 9.74 15.77 4.59
N LEU A 90 10.21 16.24 5.74
CA LEU A 90 11.59 16.73 5.92
C LEU A 90 12.36 15.76 6.81
N ALA A 91 13.68 15.78 6.71
CA ALA A 91 14.54 14.96 7.55
C ALA A 91 15.87 15.67 7.79
N ALA A 92 16.48 15.42 8.95
CA ALA A 92 17.83 15.88 9.21
C ALA A 92 18.86 15.11 8.34
N PRO A 93 20.03 15.70 8.05
CA PRO A 93 21.10 15.04 7.30
C PRO A 93 21.58 13.72 7.92
N SER A 94 21.56 13.59 9.25
CA SER A 94 21.96 12.37 9.96
C SER A 94 21.15 12.17 11.24
N GLU A 95 21.18 10.95 11.80
CA GLU A 95 20.45 10.61 13.03
C GLU A 95 20.90 11.38 14.27
N SER A 96 22.13 11.89 14.25
CA SER A 96 22.72 12.67 15.35
C SER A 96 22.48 14.17 15.21
N ASP A 97 21.92 14.66 14.10
CA ASP A 97 21.73 16.11 13.86
C ASP A 97 20.42 16.63 14.45
N THR A 98 20.36 16.63 15.79
CA THR A 98 19.20 17.13 16.54
C THR A 98 18.99 18.64 16.36
N ALA A 99 20.05 19.41 16.13
CA ALA A 99 19.96 20.84 15.89
C ALA A 99 19.33 21.14 14.52
N GLY A 100 19.76 20.44 13.46
CA GLY A 100 19.12 20.51 12.15
C GLY A 100 17.65 20.08 12.19
N GLN A 101 17.34 19.04 12.96
CA GLN A 101 15.95 18.60 13.17
C GLN A 101 15.10 19.69 13.84
N LEU A 102 15.60 20.31 14.92
CA LEU A 102 14.90 21.41 15.60
C LEU A 102 14.64 22.58 14.64
N ASN A 103 15.62 22.98 13.84
CA ASN A 103 15.45 24.08 12.87
C ASN A 103 14.35 23.77 11.84
N PHE A 104 14.26 22.53 11.36
CA PHE A 104 13.18 22.12 10.47
C PHE A 104 11.83 22.13 11.17
N LEU A 105 11.75 21.67 12.43
CA LEU A 105 10.53 21.72 13.22
C LEU A 105 10.03 23.15 13.39
N GLU A 106 10.89 24.07 13.81
CA GLU A 106 10.59 25.50 13.96
C GLU A 106 10.09 26.10 12.64
N THR A 107 10.76 25.77 11.53
CA THR A 107 10.34 26.19 10.19
C THR A 107 8.93 25.68 9.84
N MET A 108 8.58 24.46 10.24
CA MET A 108 7.22 23.94 10.03
C MET A 108 6.20 24.65 10.94
N VAL A 109 6.53 24.93 12.19
CA VAL A 109 5.67 25.72 13.10
C VAL A 109 5.41 27.12 12.52
N ASP A 110 6.43 27.76 11.95
CA ASP A 110 6.31 29.07 11.30
C ASP A 110 5.46 29.02 10.04
N LYS A 111 5.57 27.95 9.25
CA LYS A 111 4.75 27.70 8.07
C LYS A 111 3.29 27.33 8.38
N LYS A 112 2.92 27.21 9.67
CA LYS A 112 1.56 26.93 10.14
C LYS A 112 0.97 25.66 9.52
N TYR A 113 1.71 24.56 9.55
CA TYR A 113 1.12 23.25 9.25
C TYR A 113 -0.02 22.95 10.25
N ASP A 114 -1.01 22.20 9.78
CA ASP A 114 -2.18 21.83 10.58
C ASP A 114 -1.84 20.77 11.66
N ALA A 115 -0.80 19.97 11.41
CA ALA A 115 -0.22 18.98 12.32
C ALA A 115 1.25 18.71 11.96
N LEU A 116 2.04 18.24 12.93
CA LEU A 116 3.46 17.88 12.84
C LEU A 116 3.70 16.50 13.47
#